data_AF-V9WDA0-F1
#
_entry.id   AF-V9WDA0-F1
#
_cell.length_a   1.000
_cell.length_b   1.000
_cell.length_c   1.000
_cell.angle_alpha   90.00
_cell.angle_beta   90.00
_cell.angle_gamma   90.00
#
_symmetry.space_group_name_H-M   'P 1'
#
loop_
_entity.id
_entity.type
_entity.pdbx_description
1 polymer ?
#
loop_
_entity_poly.entity_id
_entity_poly.type
_entity_poly.pdbx_seq_one_letter_code
_entity_poly.pdbx_strand_id
1 'polypeptide(L)' 'MFQIAGYFGISTGMAKKIVDVIDAAGWAFVAVSTIMAILSAGGLAVTSAMVDYAIIYVKDLLKRNLKAQAIVW' A
#
# COMPACT_ATOMS: atom_id res chain seq x y z
N MET A 1 9.46 7.34 9.72
CA MET A 1 9.09 7.36 8.30
C MET A 1 7.97 6.36 8.08
N PHE A 2 7.03 6.67 7.20
CA PHE A 2 5.89 5.81 6.95
C PHE A 2 6.28 4.80 5.86
N GLN A 3 6.19 3.52 6.16
CA GLN A 3 6.47 2.40 5.25
C GLN A 3 5.27 1.47 5.27
N ILE A 4 4.86 0.93 4.12
CA ILE A 4 3.64 0.10 4.03
C ILE A 4 3.74 -1.15 4.91
N ALA A 5 4.92 -1.76 4.99
CA ALA A 5 5.17 -2.90 5.87
C ALA A 5 4.93 -2.54 7.35
N GLY A 6 5.51 -1.43 7.82
CA GLY A 6 5.36 -0.99 9.21
C GLY A 6 3.98 -0.40 9.53
N TYR A 7 3.37 0.31 8.59
CA TYR A 7 2.06 0.94 8.79
C TYR A 7 0.94 -0.07 8.96
N PHE A 8 0.95 -1.13 8.15
CA PHE A 8 -0.03 -2.21 8.26
C PHE A 8 0.46 -3.40 9.11
N GLY A 9 1.70 -3.39 9.61
CA GLY A 9 2.26 -4.53 10.35
C GLY A 9 2.35 -5.81 9.51
N ILE A 10 2.62 -5.69 8.21
CA ILE A 10 2.65 -6.79 7.24
C ILE A 10 4.07 -7.13 6.79
N SER A 11 4.25 -8.32 6.23
CA SER A 11 5.52 -8.74 5.64
C SER A 11 5.92 -7.86 4.46
N THR A 12 7.23 -7.74 4.23
CA THR A 12 7.81 -6.97 3.11
C THR A 12 7.33 -7.48 1.74
N GLY A 13 7.08 -8.78 1.61
CA GLY A 13 6.50 -9.37 0.39
C GLY A 13 5.06 -8.91 0.12
N MET A 14 4.27 -8.71 1.18
CA MET A 14 2.89 -8.22 1.07
C MET A 14 2.86 -6.71 0.84
N ALA A 15 3.74 -5.96 1.51
CA ALA A 15 3.95 -4.54 1.25
C ALA A 15 4.36 -4.28 -0.20
N LYS A 16 5.24 -5.12 -0.77
CA LYS A 16 5.64 -5.03 -2.18
C LYS A 16 4.43 -5.20 -3.11
N LYS A 17 3.58 -6.21 -2.87
CA LYS A 17 2.34 -6.40 -3.66
C LYS A 17 1.43 -5.17 -3.61
N ILE A 18 1.25 -4.57 -2.43
CA ILE A 18 0.44 -3.35 -2.27
C ILE A 18 1.03 -2.19 -3.07
N VAL A 19 2.34 -1.95 -2.95
CA VAL A 19 3.02 -0.87 -3.68
C VAL A 19 2.96 -1.11 -5.19
N ASP A 20 3.15 -2.35 -5.66
CA ASP A 20 3.04 -2.72 -7.07
C ASP A 20 1.59 -2.55 -7.59
N VAL A 21 0.58 -2.87 -6.78
CA VAL A 21 -0.83 -2.59 -7.10
C VAL A 21 -1.07 -1.08 -7.23
N ILE A 22 -0.50 -0.25 -6.35
CA ILE A 22 -0.67 1.21 -6.40
C ILE A 22 0.02 1.82 -7.63
N ASP A 23 1.18 1.26 -7.99
CA ASP A 23 1.96 1.65 -9.17
C ASP A 23 1.24 1.26 -10.48
N ALA A 24 0.65 0.06 -10.53
CA ALA A 24 -0.09 -0.44 -11.69
C ALA A 24 -1.51 0.13 -11.81
N ALA A 25 -2.17 0.45 -10.69
CA ALA A 25 -3.56 0.89 -10.68
C ALA A 25 -3.67 2.39 -11.02
N GLY A 26 -3.88 2.67 -12.30
CA GLY A 26 -4.24 4.01 -12.78
C GLY A 26 -5.56 4.54 -12.18
N TRP A 27 -6.45 3.66 -11.69
CA TRP A 27 -7.72 4.01 -11.06
C TRP A 27 -7.68 3.73 -9.55
N ALA A 28 -7.83 4.77 -8.73
CA ALA A 28 -7.72 4.68 -7.27
C ALA A 28 -8.71 3.68 -6.65
N PHE A 29 -9.92 3.55 -7.21
CA PHE A 29 -10.95 2.64 -6.69
C PHE A 29 -10.56 1.15 -6.78
N VAL A 30 -9.89 0.75 -7.87
CA VAL A 30 -9.42 -0.64 -8.05
C VAL A 30 -8.27 -0.94 -7.10
N ALA A 31 -7.40 0.04 -6.84
CA ALA A 31 -6.32 -0.11 -5.87
C ALA A 31 -6.87 -0.36 -4.46
N VAL A 32 -7.85 0.44 -4.00
CA VAL A 32 -8.42 0.32 -2.65
C VAL A 32 -9.01 -1.07 -2.42
N SER A 33 -9.89 -1.54 -3.31
CA SER A 33 -10.55 -2.84 -3.17
C SER A 33 -9.55 -4.01 -3.23
N THR A 34 -8.54 -3.92 -4.09
CA THR A 34 -7.48 -4.93 -4.19
C THR A 34 -6.62 -4.96 -2.92
N ILE A 35 -6.22 -3.80 -2.40
CA ILE A 35 -5.42 -3.70 -1.18
C ILE A 35 -6.22 -4.21 0.03
N MET A 36 -7.49 -3.83 0.14
CA MET A 36 -8.39 -4.35 1.17
C MET A 36 -8.51 -5.87 1.11
N ALA A 37 -8.65 -6.45 -0.09
CA ALA A 37 -8.70 -7.90 -0.27
C ALA A 37 -7.38 -8.58 0.13
N ILE A 38 -6.24 -8.00 -0.26
CA ILE A 38 -4.91 -8.47 0.15
C ILE A 38 -4.82 -8.48 1.68
N LEU A 39 -5.10 -7.35 2.34
CA LEU A 39 -4.99 -7.19 3.79
C LEU A 39 -5.97 -8.10 4.56
N SER A 40 -7.20 -8.23 4.06
CA SER A 40 -8.22 -9.13 4.62
C SER A 40 -7.81 -10.61 4.51
N ALA A 41 -7.14 -11.00 3.42
CA ALA A 41 -6.58 -12.34 3.28
C ALA A 41 -5.45 -12.62 4.28
N GLY A 42 -4.78 -11.59 4.79
CA GLY A 42 -3.82 -11.67 5.88
C GLY A 42 -4.44 -11.63 7.28
N GLY A 43 -5.76 -11.55 7.40
CA GLY A 43 -6.47 -11.44 8.68
C GLY A 43 -6.43 -10.04 9.31
N LEU A 44 -6.03 -9.00 8.57
CA LEU A 44 -6.00 -7.63 9.07
C LEU A 44 -7.36 -6.94 8.87
N ALA A 45 -7.88 -6.38 9.96
CA ALA A 45 -9.01 -5.45 9.91
C ALA A 45 -8.48 -4.05 9.57
N VAL A 46 -8.73 -3.61 8.34
CA VAL A 46 -8.32 -2.29 7.84
C VAL A 46 -9.53 -1.49 7.38
N THR A 47 -9.52 -0.19 7.66
CA THR A 47 -10.58 0.72 7.20
C THR A 47 -10.21 1.28 5.82
N SER A 48 -11.22 1.66 5.03
CA SER A 48 -11.01 2.30 3.73
C SER A 48 -10.13 3.56 3.84
N ALA A 49 -10.33 4.37 4.88
CA ALA A 49 -9.56 5.57 5.14
C ALA A 49 -8.05 5.28 5.34
N MET A 50 -7.69 4.16 6.00
CA MET A 50 -6.29 3.77 6.16
C MET A 50 -5.65 3.40 4.82
N VAL A 51 -6.41 2.77 3.94
CA VAL A 51 -5.96 2.36 2.59
C VAL A 51 -5.85 3.57 1.68
N ASP A 52 -6.79 4.51 1.71
CA ASP A 52 -6.73 5.76 0.95
C ASP A 52 -5.49 6.57 1.30
N TYR A 53 -5.20 6.71 2.60
CA TYR A 53 -3.98 7.39 3.05
C TYR A 53 -2.71 6.69 2.55
N ALA A 54 -2.66 5.36 2.66
CA ALA A 54 -1.54 4.57 2.17
C ALA A 54 -1.32 4.75 0.65
N ILE A 55 -2.40 4.80 -0.14
CA ILE A 55 -2.34 5.05 -1.59
C ILE A 55 -1.76 6.43 -1.89
N ILE A 56 -2.27 7.49 -1.23
CA ILE A 56 -1.81 8.86 -1.45
C ILE A 56 -0.32 8.97 -1.13
N TYR A 57 0.09 8.40 0.01
CA TYR A 57 1.47 8.44 0.46
C TYR A 57 2.42 7.67 -0.48
N VAL A 58 2.05 6.44 -0.88
CA VAL A 58 2.84 5.66 -1.84
C VAL A 58 2.93 6.39 -3.18
N LYS A 59 1.85 7.01 -3.66
CA LYS A 59 1.87 7.81 -4.90
C LYS A 59 2.81 9.02 -4.80
N ASP A 60 2.87 9.70 -3.66
CA ASP A 60 3.84 10.79 -3.44
C ASP A 60 5.29 10.27 -3.48
N LEU A 61 5.57 9.12 -2.87
CA LEU A 61 6.89 8.48 -2.95
C LEU A 61 7.25 8.03 -4.37
N LEU A 62 6.30 7.43 -5.09
CA LEU A 62 6.50 6.99 -6.49
C LEU A 62 6.81 8.18 -7.41
N LYS A 63 6.13 9.32 -7.23
CA LYS A 63 6.43 10.57 -7.97
C LYS A 63 7.86 11.06 -7.76
N ARG A 64 8.47 10.71 -6.61
CA ARG A 64 9.86 11.07 -6.26
C ARG A 64 10.86 9.95 -6.61
N ASN A 65 10.44 8.90 -7.31
CA ASN A 65 11.23 7.68 -7.58
C ASN A 65 11.70 6.93 -6.31
N LEU A 66 10.96 7.03 -5.20
CA LEU A 66 11.31 6.43 -3.90
C LEU A 66 10.54 5.12 -3.63
N LYS A 67 10.35 4.27 -4.65
CA LYS A 67 9.57 3.02 -4.56
C LYS A 67 10.08 2.08 -3.46
N ALA A 68 11.39 1.98 -3.26
CA ALA A 68 11.96 1.14 -2.21
C ALA A 68 11.56 1.60 -0.79
N GLN A 69 11.49 2.93 -0.58
CA GLN A 69 11.09 3.50 0.72
C GLN A 69 9.61 3.29 1.02
N ALA A 70 8.77 3.16 -0.02
CA ALA A 70 7.36 2.85 0.15
C ALA A 70 7.15 1.42 0.71
N ILE A 71 8.06 0.49 0.41
CA ILE A 71 7.95 -0.92 0.78
C ILE A 71 8.56 -1.17 2.17
N VAL A 72 9.83 -0.79 2.37
CA VAL A 72 10.61 -1.08 3.58
C VAL A 72 11.56 0.08 3.86
N TRP A 73 11.21 0.98 4.78
CA TRP A 73 12.12 1.94 5.43
C TRP A 73 11.67 2.30 6.85
#